data_AF-A0A154VBJ9-F1
#
_entry.id   AF-A0A154VBJ9-F1
#
_cell.length_a   1.000
_cell.length_b   1.000
_cell.length_c   1.000
_cell.angle_alpha   90.00
_cell.angle_beta   90.00
_cell.angle_gamma   90.00
#
_symmetry.space_group_name_H-M   'P 1'
#
loop_
_entity.id
_entity.type
_entity.pdbx_description
1 polymer ?
#
loop_
_entity_poly.entity_id
_entity_poly.type
_entity_poly.pdbx_seq_one_letter_code
_entity_poly.pdbx_strand_id
1 'polypeptide(L)' 'MHEQRKALGLSQLKTASLIGVSERTYRNFENGTGDLEGAKLFKLASSLGIKIIISDGVIADGVN' A
#
# COMPACT_ATOMS: atom_id res chain seq x y z
N MET A 1 -4.76 -2.47 -4.73
CA MET A 1 -4.60 -1.28 -3.84
C MET A 1 -5.75 -0.29 -3.99
N HIS A 2 -5.95 0.33 -5.17
CA HIS A 2 -6.98 1.35 -5.39
C HIS A 2 -8.41 0.96 -5.00
N GLU A 3 -8.92 -0.15 -5.54
CA GLU A 3 -10.30 -0.58 -5.26
C GLU A 3 -10.49 -0.99 -3.80
N GLN A 4 -9.48 -1.63 -3.19
CA GLN A 4 -9.51 -1.95 -1.76
C GLN A 4 -9.55 -0.69 -0.89
N ARG A 5 -8.73 0.32 -1.21
CA ARG A 5 -8.76 1.62 -0.52
C ARG A 5 -10.15 2.24 -0.59
N LYS A 6 -10.77 2.25 -1.78
CA LYS A 6 -12.14 2.77 -1.97
C LYS A 6 -13.18 1.99 -1.19
N ALA A 7 -13.09 0.67 -1.15
CA ALA A 7 -13.99 -0.18 -0.37
C ALA A 7 -13.92 0.13 1.13
N LEU A 8 -12.76 0.55 1.62
CA LEU A 8 -12.55 1.00 3.01
C LEU A 8 -12.93 2.49 3.23
N GLY A 9 -13.40 3.21 2.21
CA GLY A 9 -13.75 4.63 2.31
C GLY A 9 -12.57 5.56 2.60
N LEU A 10 -11.33 5.13 2.33
CA LEU A 10 -10.13 5.92 2.61
C LEU A 10 -9.84 6.90 1.47
N SER A 11 -9.52 8.15 1.80
CA SER A 11 -9.00 9.11 0.81
C SER A 11 -7.54 8.80 0.44
N GLN A 12 -7.10 9.30 -0.73
CA GLN A 12 -5.70 9.20 -1.14
C GLN A 12 -4.77 9.88 -0.12
N LEU A 13 -5.12 11.08 0.34
CA LEU A 13 -4.39 11.79 1.39
C LEU A 13 -4.25 10.97 2.67
N LYS A 14 -5.36 10.41 3.18
CA LYS A 14 -5.33 9.59 4.41
C LYS A 14 -4.43 8.37 4.24
N THR A 15 -4.52 7.71 3.08
CA THR A 15 -3.72 6.51 2.80
C THR A 15 -2.23 6.84 2.63
N ALA A 16 -1.92 7.97 1.98
CA ALA A 16 -0.56 8.47 1.86
C ALA A 16 0.08 8.74 3.23
N SER A 17 -0.66 9.36 4.15
CA SER A 17 -0.22 9.59 5.53
C SER A 17 0.05 8.30 6.29
N LEU A 18 -0.76 7.25 6.11
CA LEU A 18 -0.54 5.94 6.76
C LEU A 18 0.81 5.34 6.38
N ILE A 19 1.24 5.51 5.13
CA ILE A 19 2.49 4.96 4.62
C ILE A 19 3.65 5.95 4.58
N GLY A 20 3.44 7.17 5.09
CA GLY A 20 4.49 8.18 5.22
C GLY A 20 4.96 8.78 3.89
N VAL A 21 4.06 8.97 2.92
CA VAL A 21 4.37 9.62 1.63
C VAL A 21 3.46 10.81 1.37
N SER A 22 3.83 11.65 0.40
CA SER A 22 2.95 12.71 -0.07
C SER A 22 1.73 12.15 -0.82
N GLU A 23 0.59 12.84 -0.78
CA GLU A 23 -0.58 12.47 -1.59
C GLU A 23 -0.25 12.37 -3.09
N ARG A 24 0.61 13.26 -3.60
CA ARG A 24 1.09 13.22 -4.98
C ARG A 24 1.81 11.89 -5.29
N THR A 25 2.72 11.47 -4.42
CA THR A 25 3.44 10.19 -4.55
C THR A 25 2.46 9.02 -4.58
N TYR A 26 1.52 9.00 -3.64
CA TYR A 26 0.50 7.94 -3.57
C TYR A 26 -0.40 7.93 -4.82
N ARG A 27 -0.81 9.10 -5.31
CA ARG A 27 -1.62 9.23 -6.52
C ARG A 27 -0.88 8.75 -7.77
N ASN A 28 0.40 9.09 -7.91
CA ASN A 28 1.21 8.59 -9.03
C ASN A 28 1.34 7.07 -8.99
N PHE A 29 1.52 6.49 -7.80
CA PHE A 29 1.49 5.05 -7.61
C PHE A 29 0.16 4.40 -8.00
N GLU A 30 -0.97 4.93 -7.52
CA GLU A 30 -2.29 4.40 -7.92
C GLU A 30 -2.56 4.51 -9.42
N ASN A 31 -1.98 5.52 -10.08
CA ASN A 31 -2.11 5.74 -11.52
C ASN A 31 -1.06 4.99 -12.36
N GLY A 32 -0.13 4.25 -11.72
CA GLY A 32 0.94 3.52 -12.42
C GLY A 32 2.03 4.41 -13.03
N THR A 33 2.14 5.68 -12.60
CA THR A 33 3.15 6.65 -13.08
C THR A 33 4.31 6.85 -12.11
N GLY A 34 4.39 6.04 -11.06
CA GLY A 34 5.52 6.00 -10.14
C GLY A 34 5.43 4.79 -9.22
N ASP A 35 6.57 4.38 -8.67
CA ASP A 35 6.64 3.21 -7.79
C ASP A 35 6.75 3.61 -6.32
N LEU A 36 6.37 2.68 -5.44
CA LEU A 36 6.65 2.75 -4.01
C LEU A 36 7.79 1.79 -3.67
N GLU A 37 8.65 2.22 -2.75
CA GLU A 37 9.63 1.31 -2.13
C GLU A 37 8.92 0.11 -1.49
N GLY A 38 9.55 -1.06 -1.54
CA GLY A 38 8.96 -2.31 -1.04
C GLY A 38 8.39 -2.20 0.37
N ALA A 39 9.11 -1.58 1.31
CA ALA A 39 8.66 -1.37 2.69
C ALA A 39 7.33 -0.58 2.77
N LYS A 40 7.17 0.46 1.94
CA LYS A 40 5.94 1.26 1.86
C LYS A 40 4.80 0.46 1.23
N LEU A 41 5.12 -0.41 0.27
CA LEU A 41 4.17 -1.28 -0.40
C LEU A 41 3.64 -2.39 0.53
N PHE A 42 4.50 -2.97 1.36
CA PHE A 42 4.10 -3.87 2.45
C PHE A 42 3.25 -3.17 3.50
N LYS A 43 3.66 -1.98 3.94
CA LYS A 43 2.88 -1.18 4.90
C LYS A 43 1.50 -0.81 4.33
N LEU A 44 1.44 -0.46 3.04
CA LEU A 44 0.18 -0.21 2.33
C LEU A 44 -0.70 -1.45 2.35
N ALA A 45 -0.17 -2.60 1.96
CA ALA A 45 -0.93 -3.85 1.93
C ALA A 45 -1.51 -4.19 3.30
N SER A 46 -0.69 -4.12 4.36
CA SER A 46 -1.12 -4.33 5.74
C SER A 46 -2.23 -3.35 6.16
N SER A 47 -2.07 -2.05 5.86
CA SER A 47 -3.09 -1.03 6.18
C SER A 47 -4.43 -1.23 5.46
N LEU A 48 -4.43 -1.93 4.32
CA LEU A 48 -5.63 -2.22 3.52
C LEU A 48 -6.19 -3.64 3.77
N GLY A 49 -5.58 -4.41 4.68
CA GLY A 49 -5.95 -5.81 4.95
C GLY A 49 -5.64 -6.76 3.80
N ILE A 50 -4.71 -6.41 2.91
CA ILE A 50 -4.29 -7.24 1.78
C ILE A 50 -3.15 -8.14 2.24
N LYS A 51 -3.34 -9.46 2.10
CA LYS A 51 -2.28 -10.45 2.30
C LYS A 51 -1.41 -10.53 1.05
N ILE A 52 -0.14 -10.18 1.17
CA ILE A 52 0.85 -10.40 0.10
C ILE A 52 1.30 -11.86 0.16
N ILE A 53 1.18 -12.57 -0.97
CA ILE A 53 1.70 -13.93 -1.13
C ILE A 53 2.87 -13.83 -2.10
N ILE A 54 4.07 -14.11 -1.61
CA ILE A 54 5.26 -14.21 -2.44
C ILE A 54 5.36 -15.67 -2.85
N SER A 55 5.09 -15.95 -4.12
CA SER A 55 5.24 -17.29 -4.68
C SER A 55 6.73 -17.59 -4.90
N ASP A 56 7.42 -17.88 -3.79
CA ASP A 56 8.72 -18.57 -3.70
C ASP A 56 9.00 -19.01 -2.23
N GLY A 57 7.95 -19.36 -1.47
CA GLY A 57 8.07 -20.01 -0.16
C GLY A 57 8.22 -19.09 1.07
N VAL A 58 8.17 -17.76 0.92
CA VAL A 58 8.28 -16.82 2.05
C VAL A 58 6.96 -16.12 2.30
N ILE A 59 6.29 -16.45 3.41
CA ILE A 59 5.19 -15.64 3.95
C ILE A 59 5.86 -14.53 4.76
N ALA A 60 5.88 -13.31 4.23
CA ALA A 60 6.33 -12.14 4.95
C ALA A 60 5.27 -11.74 6.00
N ASP A 61 5.25 -12.47 7.13
CA ASP A 61 4.52 -12.05 8.32
C ASP A 61 5.39 -11.03 9.08
N GLY A 62 5.31 -9.77 8.62
CA GLY A 62 5.99 -8.66 9.26
C GLY A 62 5.23 -8.22 10.51
N VAL A 63 5.41 -8.94 11.62
CA VAL A 63 5.05 -8.50 12.97
C VAL A 63 6.24 -8.64 13.93
N ASN A 64 6.86 -7.51 14.26
CA ASN A 64 7.39 -7.17 15.58
C ASN A 64 7.63 -5.66 15.65
#